data_AF-K1RYG1-F1
#
_entry.id   AF-K1RYG1-F1
#
_cell.length_a   1.000
_cell.length_b   1.000
_cell.length_c   1.000
_cell.angle_alpha   90.00
_cell.angle_beta   90.00
_cell.angle_gamma   90.00
#
_symmetry.space_group_name_H-M   'P 1'
#
loop_
_entity.id
_entity.type
_entity.pdbx_description
1 polymer ?
#
loop_
_entity_poly.entity_id
_entity_poly.type
_entity_poly.pdbx_seq_one_letter_code
_entity_poly.pdbx_strand_id
1 'polypeptide(L)'
;MILLSVSSYGSGTVSSGTIKIKKDLDDDIEGLDVIVVEDIIDSGNTLSRLIPMLKERKPASLKITTLLDKPDRREVDDVTVDYVGFEIEDKFVVGYGLDYDQSYRDLPYIGVIEQ
;
A
#
# COMPACT_ATOMS: atom_id res chain seq x y z
N MET A 1 9.47 11.99 7.63
CA MET A 1 8.85 11.03 6.69
C MET A 1 9.88 9.97 6.38
N ILE A 2 9.61 8.73 6.79
CA ILE A 2 10.50 7.58 6.61
C ILE A 2 9.96 6.77 5.42
N LEU A 3 10.84 6.21 4.60
CA LEU A 3 10.46 5.42 3.43
C LEU A 3 10.84 3.95 3.65
N LEU A 4 9.84 3.09 3.58
CA LEU A 4 10.01 1.64 3.53
C LEU A 4 9.85 1.18 2.08
N SER A 5 10.75 0.34 1.58
CA SER A 5 10.60 -0.29 0.26
C SER A 5 10.44 -1.79 0.43
N VAL A 6 9.28 -2.30 0.00
CA VAL A 6 8.98 -3.73 -0.01
C VAL A 6 8.80 -4.21 -1.45
N SER A 7 9.07 -5.49 -1.69
CA SER A 7 8.69 -6.16 -2.93
C SER A 7 8.02 -7.49 -2.62
N SER A 8 6.96 -7.82 -3.35
CA SER A 8 6.39 -9.16 -3.31
C SER A 8 7.31 -10.15 -4.05
N TYR A 9 7.41 -11.38 -3.54
CA TYR A 9 8.01 -12.48 -4.30
C TYR A 9 6.97 -13.02 -5.31
N GLY A 10 7.36 -13.12 -6.58
CA GLY A 10 6.53 -13.68 -7.66
C GLY A 10 6.45 -12.76 -8.88
N SER A 11 7.01 -13.20 -10.00
CA SER A 11 6.91 -12.54 -11.31
C SER A 11 5.62 -12.90 -12.06
N GLY A 12 4.53 -13.19 -11.34
CA GLY A 12 3.26 -13.66 -11.89
C GLY A 12 2.08 -13.12 -11.08
N THR A 13 0.87 -13.26 -11.64
CA THR A 13 -0.42 -12.75 -11.11
C THR A 13 -0.87 -13.38 -9.78
N VAL A 14 0.01 -14.12 -9.10
CA VAL A 14 -0.26 -14.76 -7.81
C VAL A 14 0.89 -14.44 -6.85
N SER A 15 0.59 -13.67 -5.81
CA SER A 15 1.58 -13.29 -4.80
C SER A 15 2.05 -14.53 -4.03
N SER A 16 3.36 -14.76 -3.90
CA SER A 16 3.89 -15.96 -3.24
C SER A 16 3.77 -15.95 -1.71
N GLY A 17 2.96 -15.05 -1.14
CA GLY A 17 2.76 -14.97 0.30
C GLY A 17 3.87 -14.26 1.09
N THR A 18 5.02 -13.95 0.48
CA THR A 18 6.19 -13.43 1.21
C THR A 18 6.57 -12.04 0.69
N ILE A 19 6.77 -11.09 1.61
CA ILE A 19 7.33 -9.76 1.30
C ILE A 19 8.83 -9.73 1.59
N LYS A 20 9.61 -9.11 0.71
CA LYS A 20 11.03 -8.80 0.92
C LYS A 20 11.18 -7.32 1.24
N ILE A 21 11.77 -7.00 2.39
CA ILE A 21 12.20 -5.64 2.69
C ILE A 21 13.47 -5.34 1.87
N LYS A 22 13.39 -4.36 0.97
CA LYS A 22 14.53 -3.85 0.19
C LYS A 22 15.22 -2.69 0.91
N LYS A 23 14.42 -1.82 1.53
CA LYS A 23 14.88 -0.74 2.41
C LYS A 23 13.99 -0.77 3.65
N ASP A 24 14.61 -0.94 4.81
CA ASP A 24 13.92 -0.87 6.10
C ASP A 24 13.83 0.57 6.62
N LEU A 25 13.11 0.77 7.73
CA LEU A 25 13.02 2.06 8.42
C LEU A 25 14.40 2.51 8.91
N ASP A 26 14.72 3.79 8.67
CA ASP A 26 15.99 4.39 9.10
C ASP A 26 16.03 4.67 10.62
N ASP A 27 14.86 4.95 11.21
CA ASP A 27 14.66 5.23 12.64
C ASP A 27 13.67 4.22 13.28
N ASP A 28 13.77 4.04 14.59
CA ASP A 28 12.81 3.25 15.36
C ASP A 28 11.46 3.97 15.46
N ILE A 29 10.38 3.19 15.54
CA ILE A 29 9.01 3.67 15.68
C ILE A 29 8.39 3.32 17.04
N GLU A 30 9.14 2.70 17.96
CA GLU A 30 8.67 2.37 19.31
C GLU A 30 8.13 3.62 20.02
N GLY A 31 6.90 3.51 20.55
CA GLY A 31 6.24 4.59 21.28
C GLY A 31 5.81 5.79 20.44
N LEU A 32 5.88 5.73 19.10
CA LEU A 32 5.44 6.81 18.21
C LEU A 32 4.03 6.58 17.65
N ASP A 33 3.33 7.66 17.32
CA ASP A 33 2.12 7.61 16.51
C ASP A 33 2.50 7.53 15.03
N VAL A 34 2.14 6.42 14.37
CA VAL A 34 2.57 6.11 13.00
C VAL A 34 1.36 6.03 12.07
N ILE A 35 1.47 6.68 10.90
CA ILE A 35 0.53 6.55 9.80
C ILE A 35 1.26 5.94 8.61
N VAL A 36 0.79 4.79 8.15
CA VAL A 36 1.21 4.16 6.89
C VAL A 36 0.44 4.83 5.75
N VAL A 37 1.16 5.38 4.78
CA VAL A 37 0.59 6.10 3.64
C VAL A 37 0.78 5.27 2.38
N GLU A 38 -0.33 4.84 1.77
CA GLU A 38 -0.36 4.09 0.50
C GLU A 38 -1.03 4.91 -0.61
N ASP A 39 -0.61 4.72 -1.85
CA ASP A 39 -1.22 5.35 -3.02
C ASP A 39 -2.54 4.67 -3.40
N ILE A 40 -2.56 3.34 -3.42
CA ILE A 40 -3.74 2.53 -3.71
C ILE A 40 -3.75 1.25 -2.88
N ILE A 41 -4.91 0.92 -2.33
CA ILE A 41 -5.13 -0.38 -1.72
C ILE A 41 -6.08 -1.21 -2.59
N ASP A 42 -5.56 -2.33 -3.07
CA ASP A 42 -6.25 -3.31 -3.90
C ASP A 42 -6.57 -4.58 -3.05
N SER A 43 -6.01 -5.75 -3.38
CA SER A 43 -6.18 -6.98 -2.59
C SER A 43 -5.87 -6.88 -1.08
N GLY A 44 -5.04 -5.93 -0.65
CA GLY A 44 -4.60 -5.77 0.75
C GLY A 44 -3.51 -6.74 1.21
N ASN A 45 -3.10 -7.67 0.35
CA ASN A 45 -2.11 -8.72 0.63
C ASN A 45 -0.74 -8.19 1.12
N THR A 46 -0.28 -7.04 0.63
CA THR A 46 0.98 -6.44 1.10
C THR A 46 0.81 -5.91 2.52
N LEU A 47 -0.29 -5.19 2.78
CA LEU A 47 -0.57 -4.59 4.08
C LEU A 47 -0.84 -5.64 5.16
N SER A 48 -1.57 -6.71 4.88
CA SER A 48 -1.83 -7.79 5.86
C SER A 48 -0.54 -8.41 6.40
N ARG A 49 0.57 -8.34 5.64
CA ARG A 49 1.88 -8.83 6.05
C ARG A 49 2.74 -7.74 6.69
N LEU A 50 2.68 -6.53 6.14
CA LEU A 50 3.46 -5.40 6.65
C LEU A 50 2.99 -4.93 8.03
N ILE A 51 1.68 -4.86 8.25
CA ILE A 51 1.11 -4.29 9.46
C ILE A 51 1.49 -5.09 10.73
N PRO A 52 1.42 -6.43 10.77
CA PRO A 52 1.94 -7.21 11.89
C PRO A 52 3.42 -6.91 12.20
N MET A 53 4.26 -6.83 11.16
CA MET A 53 5.69 -6.55 11.31
C MET A 53 5.95 -5.14 11.90
N LEU A 54 5.14 -4.15 11.52
CA LEU A 54 5.24 -2.81 12.10
C LEU A 54 4.71 -2.77 13.54
N LYS A 55 3.65 -3.53 13.85
CA LYS A 55 3.12 -3.65 15.22
C LYS A 55 4.12 -4.29 16.18
N GLU A 56 4.94 -5.23 15.72
CA GLU A 56 6.02 -5.84 16.53
C GLU A 56 7.08 -4.82 17.01
N ARG A 57 7.19 -3.68 16.31
CA ARG A 57 8.05 -2.55 16.71
C ARG A 57 7.42 -1.65 17.77
N LYS A 58 6.22 -1.99 18.26
CA LYS A 58 5.53 -1.33 19.38
C LYS A 58 5.33 0.19 19.21
N PRO A 59 4.79 0.68 18.08
CA PRO A 59 4.36 2.07 18.00
C PRO A 59 3.25 2.34 19.03
N ALA A 60 3.13 3.59 19.48
CA ALA A 60 2.03 4.02 20.36
C ALA A 60 0.67 3.91 19.66
N SER A 61 0.63 4.20 18.36
CA SER A 61 -0.49 3.91 17.48
C SER A 61 -0.02 3.62 16.06
N LEU A 62 -0.78 2.81 15.33
CA LEU A 62 -0.53 2.50 13.93
C LEU A 62 -1.83 2.61 13.15
N LYS A 63 -1.88 3.55 12.21
CA LYS A 63 -3.03 3.79 11.33
C LYS A 63 -2.64 3.66 9.86
N ILE A 64 -3.62 3.45 9.01
CA ILE A 64 -3.45 3.32 7.56
C ILE A 64 -4.25 4.41 6.86
N THR A 65 -3.61 5.10 5.93
CA THR A 65 -4.29 5.99 4.99
C THR A 65 -3.97 5.60 3.55
N THR A 66 -4.95 5.75 2.68
CA THR A 66 -4.74 5.61 1.24
C THR A 66 -5.43 6.71 0.46
N LEU A 67 -4.84 7.05 -0.69
CA LEU A 67 -5.49 7.93 -1.65
C LEU A 67 -6.64 7.21 -2.36
N LEU A 68 -6.44 5.96 -2.80
CA LEU A 68 -7.43 5.16 -3.52
C LEU A 68 -7.70 3.82 -2.84
N ASP A 69 -8.96 3.45 -2.62
CA ASP A 69 -9.32 2.12 -2.10
C ASP A 69 -10.24 1.38 -3.08
N LYS A 70 -9.98 0.08 -3.27
CA LYS A 70 -10.80 -0.84 -4.08
C LYS A 70 -11.39 -1.94 -3.19
N PRO A 71 -12.44 -1.65 -2.40
CA PRO A 71 -12.99 -2.61 -1.45
C PRO A 71 -13.46 -3.91 -2.11
N ASP A 72 -14.00 -3.84 -3.33
CA ASP A 72 -14.48 -5.02 -4.08
C ASP A 72 -13.36 -6.02 -4.46
N ARG A 73 -12.09 -5.59 -4.42
CA ARG A 73 -10.93 -6.45 -4.69
C ARG A 73 -10.28 -7.00 -3.43
N ARG A 74 -10.77 -6.66 -2.24
CA ARG A 74 -10.18 -7.06 -0.96
C ARG A 74 -10.15 -8.58 -0.85
N GLU A 75 -8.97 -9.14 -0.59
CA GLU A 75 -8.76 -10.58 -0.39
C GLU A 75 -8.43 -10.94 1.07
N VAL A 76 -8.34 -9.93 1.95
CA VAL A 76 -7.93 -10.07 3.34
C VAL A 76 -8.88 -9.34 4.28
N ASP A 77 -9.25 -9.96 5.40
CA ASP A 77 -10.20 -9.40 6.36
C ASP A 77 -9.54 -8.55 7.46
N ASP A 78 -8.22 -8.63 7.61
CA ASP A 78 -7.45 -8.08 8.74
C ASP A 78 -6.82 -6.70 8.47
N VAL A 79 -7.14 -6.10 7.33
CA VAL A 79 -6.67 -4.75 6.96
C VAL A 79 -7.81 -3.75 7.08
N THR A 80 -7.78 -2.95 8.16
CA THR A 80 -8.68 -1.81 8.35
C THR A 80 -7.99 -0.52 7.90
N VAL A 81 -8.62 0.23 7.00
CA VAL A 81 -8.11 1.52 6.50
C VAL A 81 -8.78 2.64 7.30
N ASP A 82 -7.98 3.44 8.03
CA ASP A 82 -8.50 4.51 8.90
C ASP A 82 -8.93 5.75 8.12
N TYR A 83 -8.26 6.03 6.99
CA TYR A 83 -8.48 7.23 6.20
C TYR A 83 -8.42 6.92 4.70
N VAL A 84 -9.57 7.02 4.03
CA VAL A 84 -9.71 6.80 2.59
C VAL A 84 -9.90 8.14 1.88
N GLY A 85 -9.09 8.42 0.87
CA GLY A 85 -9.26 9.58 -0.01
C GLY A 85 -10.45 9.40 -0.95
N PHE A 86 -10.41 8.36 -1.77
CA PHE A 86 -11.46 8.01 -2.72
C PHE A 86 -11.63 6.49 -2.80
N GLU A 87 -12.87 6.01 -2.68
CA GLU A 87 -13.22 4.65 -3.09
C GLU A 87 -13.44 4.63 -4.60
N ILE A 88 -12.85 3.65 -5.28
CA ILE A 88 -12.96 3.50 -6.74
C ILE A 88 -13.36 2.07 -7.12
N GLU A 89 -14.03 1.96 -8.26
CA GLU A 89 -14.35 0.66 -8.87
C GLU A 89 -13.07 -0.09 -9.29
N ASP A 90 -13.21 -1.37 -9.64
CA ASP A 90 -12.10 -2.14 -10.22
C ASP A 90 -11.76 -1.68 -11.64
N LYS A 91 -11.01 -0.58 -11.72
CA LYS A 91 -10.46 0.00 -12.94
C LYS A 91 -8.96 0.12 -12.85
N PHE A 92 -8.28 -0.05 -13.98
CA PHE A 92 -6.84 0.17 -14.04
C PHE A 92 -6.55 1.68 -14.10
N VAL A 93 -5.94 2.21 -13.05
CA VAL A 93 -5.69 3.66 -12.88
C VAL A 93 -4.19 3.97 -12.89
N VAL A 94 -3.84 5.15 -13.41
CA VAL A 94 -2.47 5.68 -13.48
C VAL A 94 -2.43 7.15 -13.10
N GLY A 95 -1.23 7.68 -12.85
CA GLY A 95 -1.04 9.08 -12.49
C GLY A 95 -0.92 9.29 -10.98
N TYR A 96 -0.41 10.46 -10.59
CA TYR A 96 -0.19 10.82 -9.19
C TYR A 96 0.63 9.78 -8.40
N GLY A 97 1.68 9.25 -9.03
CA GLY A 97 2.53 8.19 -8.47
C GLY A 97 2.19 6.77 -8.94
N LEU A 98 0.95 6.51 -9.39
CA LEU A 98 0.52 5.22 -9.93
C LEU A 98 1.09 5.01 -11.34
N ASP A 99 1.49 3.78 -11.66
CA ASP A 99 2.14 3.46 -12.92
C ASP A 99 1.48 2.36 -13.75
N TYR A 100 1.75 2.43 -15.06
CA TYR A 100 1.65 1.30 -15.98
C TYR A 100 3.00 1.12 -16.65
N ASP A 101 3.65 -0.03 -16.44
CA ASP A 101 4.99 -0.32 -16.97
C ASP A 101 6.00 0.82 -16.70
N GLN A 102 6.04 1.31 -15.45
CA GLN A 102 6.85 2.44 -15.00
C GLN A 102 6.56 3.80 -15.66
N SER A 103 5.51 3.89 -16.49
CA SER A 103 5.08 5.13 -17.14
C SER A 103 3.92 5.79 -16.39
N TYR A 104 3.64 7.06 -16.71
CA TYR A 104 2.48 7.85 -16.26
C TYR A 104 2.48 8.34 -14.79
N ARG A 105 3.50 8.01 -13.98
CA ARG A 105 3.57 8.45 -12.57
C ARG A 105 3.52 9.96 -12.37
N ASP A 106 4.01 10.71 -13.35
CA ASP A 106 4.19 12.17 -13.33
C ASP A 106 2.94 12.96 -13.71
N LEU A 107 1.84 12.29 -14.08
CA LEU A 107 0.58 12.96 -14.35
C LEU A 107 0.03 13.62 -13.06
N PRO A 108 -0.42 14.90 -13.12
CA PRO A 108 -0.92 15.62 -11.96
C PRO A 108 -2.38 15.25 -11.60
N TYR A 109 -2.92 14.21 -12.22
CA TYR A 109 -4.26 13.69 -12.04
C TYR A 109 -4.25 12.17 -12.11
N ILE A 110 -5.33 11.56 -11.62
CA ILE A 110 -5.56 10.12 -11.72
C ILE A 110 -6.45 9.88 -12.93
N GLY A 111 -6.01 9.01 -13.84
CA GLY A 111 -6.73 8.64 -15.05
C GLY A 111 -6.94 7.14 -15.14
N VAL A 112 -7.98 6.72 -15.86
CA VAL A 112 -8.22 5.31 -16.21
C VAL A 112 -7.58 5.03 -17.56
N ILE A 113 -6.85 3.92 -17.69
CA ILE A 113 -6.40 3.45 -19.00
C ILE A 113 -7.55 2.65 -19.64
N GLU A 114 -8.02 3.12 -20.79
CA GLU A 114 -8.92 2.36 -21.65
C GLU A 114 -8.08 1.31 -22.42
N GLN A 115 -8.49 0.04 -22.31
CA GLN A 115 -7.95 -1.07 -23.10
C GLN A 115 -8.81 -1.29 -24.35
#